data_AF-D2Q7D5-F1
#
_entry.id   AF-D2Q7D5-F1
#
_cell.length_a   1.000
_cell.length_b   1.000
_cell.length_c   1.000
_cell.angle_alpha   90.00
_cell.angle_beta   90.00
_cell.angle_gamma   90.00
#
_symmetry.space_group_name_H-M   'P 1'
#
loop_
_entity.id
_entity.type
_entity.pdbx_description
1 polymer ?
#
loop_
_entity_poly.entity_id
_entity_poly.type
_entity_poly.pdbx_seq_one_letter_code
_entity_poly.pdbx_strand_id
1 'polypeptide(L)'
;MSIFQPLDETTKAELITERLTQAIESGMLKNGEKLPGESEMAHMFAVSPITTREALEQLRSEDLVETRRGRDGGSFITSSPSRNIQRLESNLLSMPTMEIKDHRALYIALVSSSARLATEEASARERNAILEAIQSLVNDLETAGTENDNYLTHGHHEMQLHIEIAAATTSPHLVNSLIDLQDKLKHLLWLRFADKEQIDFLAKQYKYAAHLLSTNQDQLFERRITDIIKVGFSWLVERKLALQQQHVENTLSPTTPIEVSHQIHDLFNVYAKTLHDWEMEITRQTAHSIINKQEFDSLAERLTHPALEQDRRIIGAGLIPSPDFLPDAPWHSCWWTSRWNQTNQATIRPLRISDNPQSASFYNFTVQDWWTGPKNTDGLHITGPYIDYICSNEFTLTLSRPFYVDHHFAGVAGLDLSAATLEHEVCEQLLRLDRPAALISHEQRVLASTNTSLLCGDLVADLNNTHAKATIDCGALAPSNATTSKKQESLIMLMF
;
A
#
# COMPACT_ATOMS: atom_id res chain seq x y z
N MET A 1 17.33 7.69 -10.51
CA MET A 1 16.40 8.68 -9.94
C MET A 1 16.09 9.72 -11.01
N SER A 2 14.83 9.84 -11.43
CA SER A 2 14.43 10.89 -12.35
C SER A 2 14.25 12.19 -11.56
N ILE A 3 15.15 13.15 -11.79
CA ILE A 3 15.13 14.48 -11.16
C ILE A 3 13.88 15.31 -11.53
N PHE A 4 13.09 14.84 -12.50
CA PHE A 4 11.89 15.50 -13.00
C PHE A 4 10.61 14.70 -12.69
N GLN A 5 10.60 13.88 -11.62
CA GLN A 5 9.36 13.31 -11.15
C GLN A 5 8.37 14.42 -10.76
N PRO A 6 7.09 14.32 -11.15
CA PRO A 6 6.05 15.22 -10.68
C PRO A 6 6.05 15.24 -9.14
N LEU A 7 5.99 16.43 -8.55
CA LEU A 7 5.71 16.55 -7.13
C LEU A 7 4.25 16.14 -6.89
N ASP A 8 3.98 15.45 -5.77
CA ASP A 8 2.61 15.19 -5.37
C ASP A 8 1.89 16.52 -5.17
N GLU A 9 0.80 16.72 -5.92
CA GLU A 9 0.00 17.95 -5.93
C GLU A 9 -0.98 17.95 -4.74
N THR A 10 -0.52 17.62 -3.53
CA THR A 10 -1.34 17.82 -2.33
C THR A 10 -1.52 19.31 -2.11
N THR A 11 -2.76 19.78 -2.17
CA THR A 11 -3.07 21.18 -1.98
C THR A 11 -2.87 21.57 -0.51
N LYS A 12 -2.60 22.85 -0.25
CA LYS A 12 -2.52 23.35 1.14
C LYS A 12 -3.84 23.15 1.90
N ALA A 13 -4.98 23.18 1.21
CA ALA A 13 -6.28 22.91 1.81
C ALA A 13 -6.37 21.46 2.29
N GLU A 14 -6.00 20.49 1.44
CA GLU A 14 -5.96 19.06 1.79
C GLU A 14 -5.02 18.79 2.97
N LEU A 15 -3.82 19.40 2.99
CA LEU A 15 -2.90 19.28 4.13
C LEU A 15 -3.51 19.81 5.44
N ILE A 16 -4.27 20.90 5.39
CA ILE A 16 -4.96 21.45 6.57
C ILE A 16 -6.09 20.51 7.00
N THR A 17 -6.90 20.00 6.04
CA THR A 17 -7.96 19.02 6.31
C THR A 17 -7.39 17.78 6.98
N GLU A 18 -6.33 17.20 6.42
CA GLU A 18 -5.69 16.00 6.96
C GLU A 18 -5.16 16.24 8.38
N ARG A 19 -4.48 17.37 8.60
CA ARG A 19 -3.95 17.72 9.92
C ARG A 19 -5.04 17.91 10.98
N LEU A 20 -6.13 18.59 10.63
CA LEU A 20 -7.26 18.77 11.54
C LEU A 20 -7.99 17.45 11.78
N THR A 21 -8.14 16.61 10.76
CA THR A 21 -8.74 15.28 10.87
C THR A 21 -7.95 14.41 11.84
N GLN A 22 -6.62 14.32 11.70
CA GLN A 22 -5.76 13.58 12.62
C GLN A 22 -5.85 14.12 14.06
N ALA A 23 -5.91 15.45 14.24
CA ALA A 23 -6.07 16.05 15.56
C ALA A 23 -7.43 15.71 16.21
N ILE A 24 -8.50 15.56 15.41
CA ILE A 24 -9.83 15.13 15.88
C ILE A 24 -9.85 13.63 16.16
N GLU A 25 -9.27 12.81 15.28
CA GLU A 25 -9.19 11.35 15.40
C GLU A 25 -8.34 10.92 16.59
N SER A 26 -7.28 11.66 16.90
CA SER A 26 -6.46 11.47 18.11
C SER A 26 -7.08 12.08 19.37
N GLY A 27 -8.16 12.86 19.26
CA GLY A 27 -8.78 13.52 20.41
C GLY A 27 -8.00 14.73 20.96
N MET A 28 -6.97 15.21 20.26
CA MET A 28 -6.34 16.51 20.57
C MET A 28 -7.36 17.65 20.43
N LEU A 29 -8.26 17.55 19.45
CA LEU A 29 -9.43 18.41 19.29
C LEU A 29 -10.69 17.66 19.73
N LYS A 30 -11.37 18.18 20.75
CA LYS A 30 -12.48 17.48 21.41
C LYS A 30 -13.82 17.83 20.80
N ASN A 31 -14.78 16.92 20.93
CA ASN A 31 -16.16 17.18 20.52
C ASN A 31 -16.73 18.45 21.17
N GLY A 32 -17.37 19.29 20.38
CA GLY A 32 -17.93 20.57 20.82
C GLY A 32 -16.90 21.68 21.05
N GLU A 33 -15.61 21.42 20.86
CA GLU A 33 -14.57 22.44 20.89
C GLU A 33 -14.75 23.43 19.73
N LYS A 34 -14.58 24.72 20.03
CA LYS A 34 -14.72 25.80 19.03
C LYS A 34 -13.37 26.01 18.34
N LEU A 35 -13.34 25.86 17.01
CA LEU A 35 -12.16 26.20 16.22
C LEU A 35 -11.94 27.72 16.19
N PRO A 36 -10.68 28.19 16.03
CA PRO A 36 -10.40 29.59 15.78
C PRO A 36 -11.14 30.10 14.54
N GLY A 37 -11.35 31.41 14.42
CA GLY A 37 -12.05 31.98 13.27
C GLY A 37 -11.31 31.73 11.94
N GLU A 38 -12.00 31.74 10.80
CA GLU A 38 -11.38 31.51 9.47
C GLU A 38 -10.12 32.37 9.24
N SER A 39 -10.20 33.66 9.53
CA SER A 39 -9.07 34.60 9.37
C SER A 39 -7.91 34.31 10.34
N GLU A 40 -8.21 33.85 11.55
CA GLU A 40 -7.21 33.51 12.56
C GLU A 40 -6.50 32.21 12.19
N MET A 41 -7.24 31.18 11.80
CA MET A 41 -6.66 29.94 11.28
C MET A 41 -5.82 30.19 10.02
N ALA A 42 -6.27 31.04 9.10
CA ALA A 42 -5.47 31.44 7.94
C ALA A 42 -4.12 32.06 8.34
N HIS A 43 -4.12 32.88 9.41
CA HIS A 43 -2.89 33.44 9.97
C HIS A 43 -2.01 32.36 10.61
N MET A 44 -2.58 31.47 11.42
CA MET A 44 -1.86 30.38 12.10
C MET A 44 -1.20 29.39 11.12
N PHE A 45 -1.91 29.05 10.04
CA PHE A 45 -1.40 28.13 9.00
C PHE A 45 -0.54 28.84 7.93
N ALA A 46 -0.42 30.17 7.96
CA ALA A 46 0.24 30.97 6.94
C ALA A 46 -0.29 30.69 5.51
N VAL A 47 -1.63 30.66 5.37
CA VAL A 47 -2.34 30.42 4.10
C VAL A 47 -3.34 31.54 3.80
N SER A 48 -3.96 31.49 2.61
CA SER A 48 -5.04 32.42 2.27
C SER A 48 -6.34 32.07 3.03
N PRO A 49 -7.20 33.05 3.36
CA PRO A 49 -8.52 32.75 3.95
C PRO A 49 -9.40 31.84 3.09
N ILE A 50 -9.21 31.84 1.76
CA ILE A 50 -9.93 30.95 0.85
C ILE A 50 -9.51 29.49 1.07
N THR A 51 -8.20 29.24 1.21
CA THR A 51 -7.65 27.90 1.50
C THR A 51 -8.17 27.34 2.83
N THR A 52 -8.24 28.17 3.87
CA THR A 52 -8.83 27.76 5.16
C THR A 52 -10.31 27.45 5.02
N ARG A 53 -11.05 28.24 4.22
CA ARG A 53 -12.47 28.01 3.97
C ARG A 53 -12.69 26.69 3.24
N GLU A 54 -11.90 26.40 2.21
CA GLU A 54 -11.92 25.13 1.48
C GLU A 54 -11.70 23.94 2.43
N ALA A 55 -10.69 24.02 3.30
CA ALA A 55 -10.45 22.97 4.30
C ALA A 55 -11.63 22.78 5.27
N LEU A 56 -12.24 23.87 5.76
CA LEU A 56 -13.43 23.79 6.61
C LEU A 56 -14.68 23.30 5.87
N GLU A 57 -14.81 23.58 4.57
CA GLU A 57 -15.88 23.02 3.72
C GLU A 57 -15.72 21.51 3.58
N GLN A 58 -14.50 21.03 3.37
CA GLN A 58 -14.20 19.61 3.33
C GLN A 58 -14.50 18.93 4.68
N LEU A 59 -13.98 19.46 5.80
CA LEU A 59 -14.28 18.94 7.14
C LEU A 59 -15.79 18.92 7.46
N ARG A 60 -16.57 19.89 6.95
CA ARG A 60 -18.04 19.89 7.07
C ARG A 60 -18.70 18.80 6.23
N SER A 61 -18.25 18.59 5.00
CA SER A 61 -18.77 17.51 4.14
C SER A 61 -18.49 16.12 4.72
N GLU A 62 -17.44 16.01 5.53
CA GLU A 62 -17.08 14.81 6.25
C GLU A 62 -17.75 14.72 7.63
N ASP A 63 -18.61 15.65 8.05
CA ASP A 63 -19.22 15.70 9.40
C ASP A 63 -18.19 15.76 10.57
N LEU A 64 -17.01 16.33 10.36
CA LEU A 64 -15.99 16.61 11.39
C LEU A 64 -16.16 17.98 12.06
N VAL A 65 -16.82 18.90 11.38
CA VAL A 65 -17.07 20.25 11.84
C VAL A 65 -18.52 20.63 11.54
N GLU A 66 -19.17 21.34 12.47
CA GLU A 66 -20.44 22.03 12.22
C GLU A 66 -20.29 23.54 12.34
N THR A 67 -21.03 24.30 11.53
CA THR A 67 -21.07 25.77 11.66
C THR A 67 -22.35 26.21 12.36
N ARG A 68 -22.21 26.86 13.51
CA ARG A 68 -23.32 27.47 14.25
C ARG A 68 -23.41 28.96 13.90
N ARG A 69 -24.61 29.45 13.57
CA ARG A 69 -24.86 30.88 13.27
C ARG A 69 -25.12 31.69 14.56
N GLY A 70 -24.80 32.98 14.55
CA GLY A 70 -25.12 33.92 15.63
C GLY A 70 -23.91 34.67 16.18
N ARG A 71 -24.12 35.50 17.20
CA ARG A 71 -23.07 36.34 17.84
C ARG A 71 -21.94 35.50 18.44
N ASP A 72 -22.27 34.33 18.99
CA ASP A 72 -21.31 33.34 19.51
C ASP A 72 -21.05 32.19 18.53
N GLY A 73 -21.49 32.35 17.28
CA GLY A 73 -21.32 31.37 16.20
C GLY A 73 -19.86 31.09 15.85
N GLY A 74 -19.66 30.09 14.98
CA GLY A 74 -18.34 29.62 14.58
C GLY A 74 -18.37 28.17 14.13
N SER A 75 -17.18 27.63 13.89
CA SER A 75 -16.96 26.22 13.56
C SER A 75 -16.69 25.43 14.84
N PHE A 76 -17.38 24.32 15.03
CA PHE A 76 -17.26 23.45 16.20
C PHE A 76 -16.98 22.03 15.76
N ILE A 77 -16.11 21.32 16.48
CA ILE A 77 -15.79 19.92 16.19
C ILE A 77 -16.99 19.03 16.48
N THR A 78 -17.28 18.10 15.57
CA THR A 78 -18.34 17.08 15.68
C THR A 78 -17.73 15.68 15.64
N SER A 79 -17.06 15.29 16.73
CA SER A 79 -16.49 13.96 16.88
C SER A 79 -17.24 13.14 17.92
N SER A 80 -17.34 11.84 17.69
CA SER A 80 -17.73 10.87 18.72
C SER A 80 -16.80 9.67 18.61
N PRO A 81 -16.55 8.92 19.69
CA PRO A 81 -15.69 7.74 19.64
C PRO A 81 -16.10 6.75 18.56
N SER A 82 -17.42 6.52 18.44
CA SER A 82 -18.01 5.67 17.41
C SER A 82 -17.74 6.18 15.98
N ARG A 83 -17.82 7.49 15.74
CA ARG A 83 -17.50 8.08 14.42
C ARG A 83 -16.00 8.01 14.13
N ASN A 84 -15.15 8.23 15.12
CA ASN A 84 -13.70 8.13 14.94
C ASN A 84 -13.27 6.69 14.62
N ILE A 85 -13.84 5.69 15.31
CA ILE A 85 -13.63 4.27 14.99
C ILE A 85 -14.05 3.98 13.54
N GLN A 86 -15.24 4.42 13.12
CA GLN A 86 -15.71 4.22 11.74
C GLN A 86 -14.76 4.83 10.69
N ARG A 87 -14.16 5.99 10.97
CA ARG A 87 -13.15 6.60 10.09
C ARG A 87 -11.88 5.78 10.03
N LEU A 88 -11.35 5.37 11.18
CA LEU A 88 -10.17 4.52 11.24
C LEU A 88 -10.41 3.19 10.50
N GLU A 89 -11.61 2.61 10.60
CA GLU A 89 -12.01 1.43 9.84
C GLU A 89 -12.09 1.69 8.33
N SER A 90 -12.61 2.85 7.92
CA SER A 90 -12.60 3.28 6.52
C SER A 90 -11.18 3.45 5.98
N ASN A 91 -10.29 4.08 6.77
CA ASN A 91 -8.87 4.25 6.42
C ASN A 91 -8.17 2.88 6.30
N LEU A 92 -8.48 1.94 7.22
CA LEU A 92 -7.98 0.57 7.17
C LEU A 92 -8.49 -0.18 5.93
N LEU A 93 -9.74 0.03 5.53
CA LEU A 93 -10.32 -0.58 4.33
C LEU A 93 -9.66 -0.05 3.05
N SER A 94 -9.28 1.23 3.01
CA SER A 94 -8.56 1.80 1.86
C SER A 94 -7.08 1.38 1.78
N MET A 95 -6.44 1.03 2.90
CA MET A 95 -5.00 0.70 2.93
C MET A 95 -4.74 -0.75 2.46
N PRO A 96 -4.00 -0.99 1.37
CA PRO A 96 -3.62 -2.34 0.91
C PRO A 96 -2.86 -3.15 1.96
N THR A 97 -2.97 -4.49 1.96
CA THR A 97 -2.29 -5.28 3.02
C THR A 97 -0.77 -5.24 2.89
N MET A 98 -0.27 -5.01 1.67
CA MET A 98 1.14 -4.80 1.42
C MET A 98 1.68 -3.49 2.03
N GLU A 99 0.86 -2.44 2.09
CA GLU A 99 1.21 -1.19 2.76
C GLU A 99 1.21 -1.36 4.28
N ILE A 100 0.21 -2.09 4.83
CA ILE A 100 0.22 -2.50 6.24
C ILE A 100 1.49 -3.30 6.58
N LYS A 101 1.91 -4.21 5.69
CA LYS A 101 3.12 -5.02 5.82
C LYS A 101 4.39 -4.17 5.75
N ASP A 102 4.45 -3.19 4.86
CA ASP A 102 5.57 -2.24 4.74
C ASP A 102 5.69 -1.39 6.02
N HIS A 103 4.59 -0.78 6.47
CA HIS A 103 4.56 -0.06 7.73
C HIS A 103 4.99 -0.93 8.91
N ARG A 104 4.53 -2.19 8.98
CA ARG A 104 4.96 -3.15 10.01
C ARG A 104 6.47 -3.34 9.99
N ALA A 105 7.07 -3.53 8.81
CA ALA A 105 8.50 -3.75 8.67
C ALA A 105 9.29 -2.54 9.18
N LEU A 106 8.91 -1.32 8.78
CA LEU A 106 9.56 -0.10 9.23
C LEU A 106 9.35 0.15 10.74
N TYR A 107 8.15 -0.10 11.27
CA TYR A 107 7.84 0.07 12.69
C TYR A 107 8.68 -0.86 13.56
N ILE A 108 8.80 -2.13 13.17
CA ILE A 108 9.66 -3.11 13.84
C ILE A 108 11.13 -2.66 13.76
N ALA A 109 11.60 -2.22 12.59
CA ALA A 109 12.98 -1.80 12.42
C ALA A 109 13.34 -0.62 13.34
N LEU A 110 12.44 0.37 13.46
CA LEU A 110 12.64 1.52 14.34
C LEU A 110 12.55 1.12 15.81
N VAL A 111 11.47 0.48 16.26
CA VAL A 111 11.26 0.23 17.69
C VAL A 111 12.17 -0.87 18.23
N SER A 112 12.44 -1.95 17.48
CA SER A 112 13.39 -3.00 17.92
C SER A 112 14.79 -2.44 18.07
N SER A 113 15.26 -1.67 17.08
CA SER A 113 16.59 -1.03 17.16
C SER A 113 16.65 -0.03 18.30
N SER A 114 15.59 0.77 18.50
CA SER A 114 15.51 1.69 19.61
C SER A 114 15.49 0.98 20.96
N ALA A 115 14.73 -0.10 21.13
CA ALA A 115 14.67 -0.86 22.38
C ALA A 115 16.03 -1.51 22.72
N ARG A 116 16.77 -2.00 21.71
CA ARG A 116 18.12 -2.51 21.91
C ARG A 116 19.09 -1.41 22.36
N LEU A 117 19.15 -0.29 21.63
CA LEU A 117 20.04 0.83 21.98
C LEU A 117 19.67 1.44 23.34
N ALA A 118 18.37 1.61 23.61
CA ALA A 118 17.85 2.11 24.88
C ALA A 118 18.10 1.16 26.06
N THR A 119 18.52 -0.07 25.82
CA THR A 119 18.95 -0.97 26.89
C THR A 119 20.48 -1.05 26.96
N GLU A 120 21.18 -1.07 25.85
CA GLU A 120 22.65 -1.13 25.84
C GLU A 120 23.32 0.16 26.34
N GLU A 121 22.76 1.32 26.03
CA GLU A 121 23.43 2.62 26.21
C GLU A 121 22.74 3.56 27.21
N ALA A 122 21.47 3.30 27.54
CA ALA A 122 20.68 4.24 28.34
C ALA A 122 21.11 4.31 29.81
N SER A 123 21.05 5.52 30.35
CA SER A 123 21.20 5.80 31.77
C SER A 123 20.05 5.20 32.60
N ALA A 124 20.27 5.06 33.91
CA ALA A 124 19.20 4.65 34.83
C ALA A 124 17.98 5.58 34.78
N ARG A 125 18.17 6.87 34.46
CA ARG A 125 17.08 7.83 34.31
C ARG A 125 16.21 7.52 33.10
N GLU A 126 16.83 7.26 31.94
CA GLU A 126 16.11 6.93 30.70
C GLU A 126 15.40 5.57 30.83
N ARG A 127 16.05 4.57 31.43
CA ARG A 127 15.38 3.29 31.75
C ARG A 127 14.17 3.48 32.66
N ASN A 128 14.27 4.33 33.67
CA ASN A 128 13.15 4.64 34.55
C ASN A 128 12.01 5.36 33.81
N ALA A 129 12.31 6.26 32.88
CA ALA A 129 11.28 6.92 32.07
C ALA A 129 10.49 5.91 31.22
N ILE A 130 11.17 4.93 30.60
CA ILE A 130 10.50 3.83 29.89
C ILE A 130 9.62 3.01 30.84
N LEU A 131 10.13 2.64 32.02
CA LEU A 131 9.35 1.90 33.02
C LEU A 131 8.12 2.68 33.48
N GLU A 132 8.23 3.98 33.73
CA GLU A 132 7.12 4.86 34.10
C GLU A 132 6.07 4.93 32.98
N ALA A 133 6.49 5.05 31.71
CA ALA A 133 5.60 5.03 30.57
C ALA A 133 4.84 3.69 30.43
N ILE A 134 5.54 2.55 30.61
CA ILE A 134 4.88 1.23 30.62
C ILE A 134 3.89 1.13 31.78
N GLN A 135 4.27 1.59 32.97
CA GLN A 135 3.41 1.53 34.16
C GLN A 135 2.13 2.36 33.96
N SER A 136 2.25 3.56 33.36
CA SER A 136 1.10 4.41 33.01
C SER A 136 0.17 3.69 32.04
N LEU A 137 0.72 3.14 30.95
CA LEU A 137 -0.06 2.38 29.97
C LEU A 137 -0.76 1.18 30.60
N VAL A 138 -0.07 0.37 31.41
CA VAL A 138 -0.65 -0.81 32.06
C VAL A 138 -1.75 -0.42 33.03
N ASN A 139 -1.54 0.60 33.86
CA ASN A 139 -2.56 1.08 34.79
C ASN A 139 -3.82 1.50 34.05
N ASP A 140 -3.67 2.22 32.94
CA ASP A 140 -4.81 2.62 32.13
C ASP A 140 -5.55 1.43 31.52
N LEU A 141 -4.83 0.50 30.90
CA LEU A 141 -5.42 -0.71 30.31
C LEU A 141 -6.16 -1.57 31.36
N GLU A 142 -5.68 -1.61 32.61
CA GLU A 142 -6.30 -2.37 33.71
C GLU A 142 -7.47 -1.62 34.37
N THR A 143 -7.47 -0.27 34.38
CA THR A 143 -8.46 0.55 35.11
C THR A 143 -9.60 1.12 34.26
N ALA A 144 -9.44 1.15 32.93
CA ALA A 144 -10.46 1.67 32.03
C ALA A 144 -11.79 0.89 32.18
N GLY A 145 -12.83 1.61 32.63
CA GLY A 145 -14.21 1.13 32.59
C GLY A 145 -14.71 0.92 31.15
N THR A 146 -15.90 0.36 31.00
CA THR A 146 -16.54 -0.01 29.72
C THR A 146 -16.99 1.19 28.85
N GLU A 147 -16.42 2.39 29.03
CA GLU A 147 -16.77 3.56 28.24
C GLU A 147 -15.94 3.62 26.94
N ASN A 148 -16.62 3.81 25.82
CA ASN A 148 -16.06 3.81 24.45
C ASN A 148 -14.99 4.91 24.20
N ASP A 149 -14.80 5.87 25.10
CA ASP A 149 -13.79 6.94 24.99
C ASP A 149 -12.36 6.48 25.35
N ASN A 150 -12.18 5.30 25.96
CA ASN A 150 -10.89 4.89 26.52
C ASN A 150 -9.84 4.46 25.49
N TYR A 151 -10.24 4.11 24.26
CA TYR A 151 -9.31 3.66 23.22
C TYR A 151 -8.28 4.74 22.83
N LEU A 152 -8.68 6.02 22.87
CA LEU A 152 -7.81 7.17 22.60
C LEU A 152 -6.70 7.27 23.65
N THR A 153 -7.07 7.16 24.92
CA THR A 153 -6.13 7.22 26.04
C THR A 153 -5.11 6.09 25.97
N HIS A 154 -5.57 4.86 25.69
CA HIS A 154 -4.69 3.71 25.49
C HIS A 154 -3.73 3.91 24.31
N GLY A 155 -4.25 4.41 23.19
CA GLY A 155 -3.46 4.74 22.00
C GLY A 155 -2.37 5.77 22.28
N HIS A 156 -2.69 6.86 22.99
CA HIS A 156 -1.73 7.89 23.39
C HIS A 156 -0.63 7.35 24.29
N HIS A 157 -0.98 6.57 25.32
CA HIS A 157 0.03 6.02 26.23
C HIS A 157 0.96 5.01 25.54
N GLU A 158 0.44 4.21 24.61
CA GLU A 158 1.28 3.30 23.84
C GLU A 158 2.18 4.04 22.85
N MET A 159 1.64 5.06 22.18
CA MET A 159 2.42 5.93 21.30
C MET A 159 3.56 6.59 22.06
N GLN A 160 3.26 7.18 23.23
CA GLN A 160 4.25 7.80 24.10
C GLN A 160 5.32 6.81 24.56
N LEU A 161 4.93 5.59 24.94
CA LEU A 161 5.89 4.54 25.30
C LEU A 161 6.90 4.28 24.18
N HIS A 162 6.44 4.12 22.94
CA HIS A 162 7.36 3.88 21.83
C HIS A 162 8.27 5.09 21.56
N ILE A 163 7.78 6.32 21.76
CA ILE A 163 8.58 7.54 21.70
C ILE A 163 9.63 7.58 22.82
N GLU A 164 9.28 7.22 24.06
CA GLU A 164 10.24 7.15 25.19
C GLU A 164 11.34 6.13 24.93
N ILE A 165 10.99 4.97 24.35
CA ILE A 165 11.99 3.98 23.92
C ILE A 165 12.94 4.57 22.88
N ALA A 166 12.43 5.33 21.89
CA ALA A 166 13.27 6.00 20.90
C ALA A 166 14.08 7.16 21.50
N ALA A 167 13.52 7.92 22.43
CA ALA A 167 14.19 9.06 23.07
C ALA A 167 15.39 8.60 23.90
N ALA A 168 15.30 7.43 24.54
CA ALA A 168 16.38 6.82 25.30
C ALA A 168 17.62 6.45 24.45
N THR A 169 17.51 6.45 23.10
CA THR A 169 18.69 6.28 22.24
C THR A 169 19.47 7.57 22.03
N THR A 170 18.97 8.72 22.51
CA THR A 170 19.52 10.07 22.30
C THR A 170 19.67 10.47 20.82
N SER A 171 18.95 9.82 19.91
CA SER A 171 19.00 10.09 18.47
C SER A 171 17.74 10.82 18.00
N PRO A 172 17.82 12.13 17.68
CA PRO A 172 16.67 12.88 17.15
C PRO A 172 16.12 12.28 15.85
N HIS A 173 16.98 11.66 15.04
CA HIS A 173 16.55 11.01 13.80
C HIS A 173 15.65 9.79 14.05
N LEU A 174 15.95 8.97 15.07
CA LEU A 174 15.10 7.82 15.40
C LEU A 174 13.76 8.27 15.98
N VAL A 175 13.78 9.27 16.87
CA VAL A 175 12.56 9.85 17.45
C VAL A 175 11.67 10.43 16.35
N ASN A 176 12.20 11.31 15.51
CA ASN A 176 11.42 11.96 14.45
C ASN A 176 10.92 10.95 13.41
N SER A 177 11.73 9.94 13.03
CA SER A 177 11.29 8.90 12.08
C SER A 177 10.13 8.07 12.64
N LEU A 178 10.12 7.81 13.95
CA LEU A 178 9.03 7.08 14.60
C LEU A 178 7.77 7.93 14.71
N ILE A 179 7.89 9.23 15.02
CA ILE A 179 6.76 10.17 15.01
C ILE A 179 6.16 10.24 13.61
N ASP A 180 6.97 10.47 12.58
CA ASP A 180 6.53 10.53 11.18
C ASP A 180 5.82 9.23 10.76
N LEU A 181 6.30 8.07 11.21
CA LEU A 181 5.67 6.78 10.93
C LEU A 181 4.33 6.61 11.66
N GLN A 182 4.25 7.02 12.92
CA GLN A 182 3.01 6.97 13.70
C GLN A 182 1.93 7.88 13.08
N ASP A 183 2.34 9.05 12.57
CA ASP A 183 1.46 9.98 11.84
C ASP A 183 0.98 9.39 10.50
N LYS A 184 1.89 8.78 9.72
CA LYS A 184 1.53 8.08 8.47
C LYS A 184 0.53 6.94 8.68
N LEU A 185 0.63 6.25 9.81
CA LEU A 185 -0.31 5.19 10.20
C LEU A 185 -1.67 5.71 10.66
N LYS A 186 -1.88 7.03 10.76
CA LYS A 186 -3.17 7.66 11.10
C LYS A 186 -3.86 6.99 12.29
N HIS A 187 -3.10 6.65 13.32
CA HIS A 187 -3.61 6.00 14.54
C HIS A 187 -4.31 4.64 14.32
N LEU A 188 -4.12 3.96 13.19
CA LEU A 188 -4.80 2.69 12.87
C LEU A 188 -4.61 1.63 13.95
N LEU A 189 -3.41 1.54 14.54
CA LEU A 189 -3.12 0.59 15.62
C LEU A 189 -3.99 0.81 16.86
N TRP A 190 -4.59 1.98 17.05
CA TRP A 190 -5.44 2.28 18.19
C TRP A 190 -6.81 1.61 18.11
N LEU A 191 -7.23 1.16 16.92
CA LEU A 191 -8.45 0.39 16.73
C LEU A 191 -8.50 -0.86 17.62
N ARG A 192 -7.35 -1.47 17.92
CA ARG A 192 -7.29 -2.65 18.80
C ARG A 192 -7.70 -2.37 20.23
N PHE A 193 -7.63 -1.10 20.66
CA PHE A 193 -8.11 -0.68 21.98
C PHE A 193 -9.62 -0.48 22.04
N ALA A 194 -10.34 -0.67 20.93
CA ALA A 194 -11.80 -0.83 20.96
C ALA A 194 -12.22 -2.28 21.30
N ASP A 195 -11.27 -3.22 21.34
CA ASP A 195 -11.50 -4.63 21.64
C ASP A 195 -11.00 -4.95 23.07
N LYS A 196 -11.92 -5.40 23.94
CA LYS A 196 -11.60 -5.70 25.34
C LYS A 196 -10.64 -6.89 25.49
N GLU A 197 -10.73 -7.90 24.64
CA GLU A 197 -9.81 -9.04 24.69
C GLU A 197 -8.38 -8.60 24.35
N GLN A 198 -8.24 -7.68 23.39
CA GLN A 198 -6.97 -7.06 23.04
C GLN A 198 -6.41 -6.19 24.15
N ILE A 199 -7.25 -5.37 24.81
CA ILE A 199 -6.83 -4.59 25.98
C ILE A 199 -6.26 -5.50 27.07
N ASP A 200 -6.98 -6.56 27.43
CA ASP A 200 -6.57 -7.48 28.50
C ASP A 200 -5.30 -8.28 28.12
N PHE A 201 -5.14 -8.61 26.83
CA PHE A 201 -3.92 -9.21 26.30
C PHE A 201 -2.74 -8.24 26.41
N LEU A 202 -2.88 -7.02 25.89
CA LEU A 202 -1.82 -6.01 25.86
C LEU A 202 -1.39 -5.58 27.26
N ALA A 203 -2.32 -5.45 28.21
CA ALA A 203 -2.00 -5.17 29.61
C ALA A 203 -1.02 -6.19 30.18
N LYS A 204 -1.27 -7.49 29.94
CA LYS A 204 -0.38 -8.59 30.37
C LYS A 204 0.97 -8.52 29.65
N GLN A 205 0.98 -8.23 28.35
CA GLN A 205 2.23 -8.15 27.57
C GLN A 205 3.12 -7.01 28.04
N TYR A 206 2.57 -5.81 28.22
CA TYR A 206 3.31 -4.63 28.68
C TYR A 206 3.76 -4.77 30.14
N LYS A 207 2.94 -5.36 31.01
CA LYS A 207 3.34 -5.69 32.39
C LYS A 207 4.53 -6.64 32.42
N TYR A 208 4.55 -7.64 31.53
CA TYR A 208 5.69 -8.53 31.41
C TYR A 208 6.91 -7.82 30.80
N ALA A 209 6.74 -6.91 29.84
CA ALA A 209 7.81 -6.08 29.32
C ALA A 209 8.47 -5.22 30.42
N ALA A 210 7.67 -4.57 31.28
CA ALA A 210 8.18 -3.83 32.43
C ALA A 210 9.01 -4.72 33.37
N HIS A 211 8.54 -5.94 33.66
CA HIS A 211 9.28 -6.90 34.47
C HIS A 211 10.65 -7.24 33.85
N LEU A 212 10.70 -7.51 32.54
CA LEU A 212 11.94 -7.82 31.83
C LEU A 212 12.93 -6.64 31.90
N LEU A 213 12.45 -5.42 31.67
CA LEU A 213 13.30 -4.23 31.75
C LEU A 213 13.80 -3.98 33.18
N SER A 214 12.95 -4.12 34.20
CA SER A 214 13.33 -3.93 35.61
C SER A 214 14.33 -4.98 36.13
N THR A 215 14.36 -6.15 35.49
CA THR A 215 15.27 -7.25 35.85
C THR A 215 16.49 -7.33 34.93
N ASN A 216 16.71 -6.30 34.11
CA ASN A 216 17.82 -6.19 33.15
C ASN A 216 17.88 -7.37 32.15
N GLN A 217 16.72 -7.93 31.78
CA GLN A 217 16.58 -8.95 30.74
C GLN A 217 16.38 -8.29 29.38
N ASP A 218 17.36 -7.50 28.97
CA ASP A 218 17.25 -6.51 27.89
C ASP A 218 16.90 -7.12 26.52
N GLN A 219 17.56 -8.21 26.12
CA GLN A 219 17.24 -8.92 24.87
C GLN A 219 15.81 -9.47 24.84
N LEU A 220 15.30 -9.90 26.01
CA LEU A 220 13.92 -10.39 26.12
C LEU A 220 12.93 -9.22 26.10
N PHE A 221 13.29 -8.06 26.65
CA PHE A 221 12.50 -6.84 26.56
C PHE A 221 12.36 -6.37 25.11
N GLU A 222 13.46 -6.26 24.36
CA GLU A 222 13.45 -5.93 22.92
C GLU A 222 12.52 -6.88 22.15
N ARG A 223 12.69 -8.19 22.36
CA ARG A 223 11.86 -9.21 21.71
C ARG A 223 10.39 -9.05 22.08
N ARG A 224 10.08 -8.79 23.35
CA ARG A 224 8.70 -8.61 23.82
C ARG A 224 8.02 -7.40 23.17
N ILE A 225 8.69 -6.25 23.12
CA ILE A 225 8.16 -5.05 22.46
C ILE A 225 7.94 -5.31 20.97
N THR A 226 8.89 -5.96 20.32
CA THR A 226 8.78 -6.34 18.91
C THR A 226 7.60 -7.28 18.65
N ASP A 227 7.39 -8.27 19.53
CA ASP A 227 6.28 -9.22 19.40
C ASP A 227 4.91 -8.54 19.61
N ILE A 228 4.81 -7.56 20.52
CA ILE A 228 3.60 -6.75 20.70
C ILE A 228 3.24 -6.01 19.41
N ILE A 229 4.22 -5.38 18.75
CA ILE A 229 4.03 -4.69 17.48
C ILE A 229 3.56 -5.67 16.39
N LYS A 230 4.23 -6.83 16.26
CA LYS A 230 3.85 -7.86 15.27
C LYS A 230 2.41 -8.32 15.44
N VAL A 231 2.00 -8.60 16.68
CA VAL A 231 0.62 -9.00 16.99
C VAL A 231 -0.35 -7.86 16.63
N GLY A 232 0.00 -6.62 16.97
CA GLY A 232 -0.80 -5.44 16.64
C GLY A 232 -1.07 -5.27 15.15
N PHE A 233 -0.05 -5.42 14.31
CA PHE A 233 -0.23 -5.37 12.85
C PHE A 233 -0.95 -6.60 12.28
N SER A 234 -0.79 -7.77 12.90
CA SER A 234 -1.53 -8.98 12.50
C SER A 234 -3.02 -8.80 12.78
N TRP A 235 -3.36 -8.22 13.94
CA TRP A 235 -4.73 -7.85 14.29
C TRP A 235 -5.32 -6.83 13.30
N LEU A 236 -4.54 -5.86 12.80
CA LEU A 236 -5.03 -4.93 11.77
C LEU A 236 -5.43 -5.65 10.48
N VAL A 237 -4.63 -6.61 10.02
CA VAL A 237 -4.98 -7.40 8.83
C VAL A 237 -6.23 -8.24 9.09
N GLU A 238 -6.33 -8.89 10.25
CA GLU A 238 -7.52 -9.64 10.67
C GLU A 238 -8.77 -8.75 10.71
N ARG A 239 -8.67 -7.56 11.29
CA ARG A 239 -9.77 -6.59 11.36
C ARG A 239 -10.18 -6.11 9.97
N LYS A 240 -9.20 -5.81 9.10
CA LYS A 240 -9.46 -5.42 7.71
C LYS A 240 -10.26 -6.51 6.99
N LEU A 241 -9.80 -7.76 7.03
CA LEU A 241 -10.48 -8.88 6.37
C LEU A 241 -11.88 -9.12 6.94
N ALA A 242 -12.06 -9.00 8.26
CA ALA A 242 -13.37 -9.11 8.89
C ALA A 242 -14.34 -8.01 8.42
N LEU A 243 -13.88 -6.76 8.29
CA LEU A 243 -14.68 -5.66 7.76
C LEU A 243 -15.04 -5.87 6.28
N GLN A 244 -14.10 -6.36 5.47
CA GLN A 244 -14.36 -6.68 4.06
C GLN A 244 -15.34 -7.85 3.93
N GLN A 245 -15.22 -8.89 4.76
CA GLN A 245 -16.15 -10.02 4.78
C GLN A 245 -17.58 -9.55 5.09
N GLN A 246 -17.75 -8.68 6.10
CA GLN A 246 -19.05 -8.08 6.41
C GLN A 246 -19.62 -7.28 5.22
N HIS A 247 -18.78 -6.57 4.48
CA HIS A 247 -19.22 -5.87 3.29
C HIS A 247 -19.70 -6.85 2.21
N VAL A 248 -18.90 -7.88 1.90
CA VAL A 248 -19.18 -8.89 0.87
C VAL A 248 -20.45 -9.69 1.19
N GLU A 249 -20.66 -10.11 2.44
CA GLU A 249 -21.88 -10.83 2.86
C GLU A 249 -23.16 -10.02 2.68
N ASN A 250 -23.06 -8.69 2.74
CA ASN A 250 -24.19 -7.79 2.55
C ASN A 250 -24.46 -7.45 1.08
N THR A 251 -23.47 -7.61 0.19
CA THR A 251 -23.54 -7.12 -1.20
C THR A 251 -23.50 -8.22 -2.27
N LEU A 252 -22.78 -9.32 -2.00
CA LEU A 252 -22.49 -10.36 -2.98
C LEU A 252 -22.97 -11.73 -2.49
N SER A 253 -23.38 -12.58 -3.44
CA SER A 253 -23.78 -13.95 -3.12
C SER A 253 -22.55 -14.87 -3.00
N PRO A 254 -22.56 -15.84 -2.06
CA PRO A 254 -21.58 -16.91 -2.02
C PRO A 254 -21.46 -17.62 -3.36
N THR A 255 -20.27 -18.12 -3.67
CA THR A 255 -19.97 -18.69 -4.99
C THR A 255 -19.01 -19.86 -4.86
N THR A 256 -18.83 -20.62 -5.94
CA THR A 256 -17.93 -21.78 -5.94
C THR A 256 -16.48 -21.38 -6.26
N PRO A 257 -15.48 -22.17 -5.84
CA PRO A 257 -14.08 -21.93 -6.21
C PRO A 257 -13.85 -21.87 -7.73
N ILE A 258 -14.63 -22.61 -8.52
CA ILE A 258 -14.51 -22.61 -10.00
C ILE A 258 -15.02 -21.27 -10.58
N GLU A 259 -16.11 -20.72 -10.04
CA GLU A 259 -16.63 -19.43 -10.48
C GLU A 259 -15.68 -18.28 -10.14
N VAL A 260 -15.10 -18.27 -8.94
CA VAL A 260 -14.04 -17.30 -8.56
C VAL A 260 -12.86 -17.42 -9.50
N SER A 261 -12.42 -18.64 -9.77
CA SER A 261 -11.31 -18.91 -10.70
C SER A 261 -11.58 -18.34 -12.10
N HIS A 262 -12.80 -18.46 -12.62
CA HIS A 262 -13.18 -17.84 -13.91
C HIS A 262 -13.24 -16.31 -13.84
N GLN A 263 -13.73 -15.72 -12.75
CA GLN A 263 -13.77 -14.26 -12.59
C GLN A 263 -12.36 -13.67 -12.51
N ILE A 264 -11.45 -14.33 -11.79
CA ILE A 264 -10.04 -13.96 -11.74
C ILE A 264 -9.40 -14.12 -13.12
N HIS A 265 -9.69 -15.21 -13.83
CA HIS A 265 -9.24 -15.39 -15.21
C HIS A 265 -9.67 -14.22 -16.09
N ASP A 266 -10.97 -13.90 -16.13
CA ASP A 266 -11.52 -12.85 -16.97
C ASP A 266 -10.93 -11.48 -16.64
N LEU A 267 -10.71 -11.18 -15.35
CA LEU A 267 -10.07 -9.95 -14.88
C LEU A 267 -8.69 -9.74 -15.51
N PHE A 268 -7.83 -10.77 -15.47
CA PHE A 268 -6.47 -10.68 -16.00
C PHE A 268 -6.40 -10.86 -17.52
N ASN A 269 -7.32 -11.62 -18.09
CA ASN A 269 -7.33 -11.97 -19.51
C ASN A 269 -7.62 -10.77 -20.42
N VAL A 270 -8.29 -9.74 -19.91
CA VAL A 270 -8.46 -8.46 -20.64
C VAL A 270 -7.10 -7.83 -20.95
N TYR A 271 -6.20 -7.75 -19.98
CA TYR A 271 -4.86 -7.17 -20.18
C TYR A 271 -3.97 -8.05 -21.06
N ALA A 272 -4.07 -9.37 -20.91
CA ALA A 272 -3.34 -10.31 -21.74
C ALA A 272 -3.71 -10.17 -23.23
N LYS A 273 -5.01 -10.00 -23.54
CA LYS A 273 -5.50 -9.72 -24.89
C LYS A 273 -5.00 -8.38 -25.41
N THR A 274 -5.07 -7.32 -24.59
CA THR A 274 -4.56 -5.99 -24.97
C THR A 274 -3.07 -6.06 -25.38
N LEU A 275 -2.23 -6.72 -24.58
CA LEU A 275 -0.81 -6.89 -24.89
C LEU A 275 -0.56 -7.69 -26.17
N HIS A 276 -1.40 -8.70 -26.44
CA HIS A 276 -1.30 -9.43 -27.69
C HIS A 276 -1.73 -8.63 -28.91
N ASP A 277 -2.81 -7.85 -28.79
CA ASP A 277 -3.24 -6.96 -29.88
C ASP A 277 -2.14 -5.94 -30.20
N TRP A 278 -1.43 -5.45 -29.18
CA TRP A 278 -0.25 -4.60 -29.36
C TRP A 278 0.90 -5.33 -30.04
N GLU A 279 1.27 -6.53 -29.57
CA GLU A 279 2.28 -7.38 -30.22
C GLU A 279 1.98 -7.54 -31.73
N MET A 280 0.76 -7.96 -32.05
CA MET A 280 0.33 -8.22 -33.44
C MET A 280 0.39 -6.95 -34.30
N GLU A 281 -0.05 -5.81 -33.78
CA GLU A 281 -0.03 -4.55 -34.51
C GLU A 281 1.39 -4.03 -34.71
N ILE A 282 2.28 -4.17 -33.73
CA ILE A 282 3.69 -3.81 -33.86
C ILE A 282 4.33 -4.66 -34.95
N THR A 283 4.24 -5.99 -34.83
CA THR A 283 4.80 -6.92 -35.82
C THR A 283 4.27 -6.63 -37.23
N ARG A 284 2.99 -6.30 -37.38
CA ARG A 284 2.40 -5.94 -38.69
C ARG A 284 3.00 -4.67 -39.28
N GLN A 285 3.21 -3.64 -38.46
CA GLN A 285 3.73 -2.34 -38.91
C GLN A 285 5.23 -2.38 -39.22
N THR A 286 5.97 -3.26 -38.55
CA THR A 286 7.44 -3.36 -38.67
C THR A 286 7.90 -4.46 -39.63
N ALA A 287 6.99 -5.28 -40.18
CA ALA A 287 7.31 -6.41 -41.06
C ALA A 287 7.98 -6.04 -42.39
N HIS A 288 7.93 -4.78 -42.84
CA HIS A 288 8.34 -4.41 -44.21
C HIS A 288 9.37 -3.27 -44.28
N SER A 289 9.77 -2.68 -43.15
CA SER A 289 10.72 -1.56 -43.12
C SER A 289 11.33 -1.37 -41.75
N ILE A 290 12.62 -1.01 -41.72
CA ILE A 290 13.26 -0.45 -40.52
C ILE A 290 12.56 0.86 -40.18
N ILE A 291 12.04 0.97 -38.96
CA ILE A 291 11.42 2.18 -38.44
C ILE A 291 12.42 2.97 -37.60
N ASN A 292 12.30 4.29 -37.60
CA ASN A 292 13.09 5.16 -36.74
C ASN A 292 12.41 5.41 -35.38
N LYS A 293 13.13 6.06 -34.46
CA LYS A 293 12.62 6.40 -33.12
C LYS A 293 11.28 7.15 -33.15
N GLN A 294 11.12 8.13 -34.04
CA GLN A 294 9.90 8.95 -34.08
C GLN A 294 8.68 8.15 -34.55
N GLU A 295 8.86 7.26 -35.52
CA GLU A 295 7.81 6.36 -36.00
C GLU A 295 7.41 5.36 -34.91
N PHE A 296 8.40 4.83 -34.18
CA PHE A 296 8.17 3.94 -33.03
C PHE A 296 7.43 4.65 -31.89
N ASP A 297 7.85 5.86 -31.51
CA ASP A 297 7.17 6.70 -30.51
C ASP A 297 5.69 6.91 -30.88
N SER A 298 5.43 7.27 -32.14
CA SER A 298 4.07 7.52 -32.64
C SER A 298 3.20 6.26 -32.65
N LEU A 299 3.79 5.08 -32.90
CA LEU A 299 3.09 3.80 -32.82
C LEU A 299 2.78 3.43 -31.38
N ALA A 300 3.78 3.53 -30.50
CA ALA A 300 3.65 3.24 -29.09
C ALA A 300 2.58 4.12 -28.43
N GLU A 301 2.59 5.42 -28.68
CA GLU A 301 1.57 6.36 -28.16
C GLU A 301 0.15 5.97 -28.58
N ARG A 302 -0.07 5.64 -29.87
CA ARG A 302 -1.39 5.21 -30.37
C ARG A 302 -1.90 3.93 -29.72
N LEU A 303 -1.01 3.03 -29.34
CA LEU A 303 -1.36 1.74 -28.75
C LEU A 303 -1.62 1.86 -27.25
N THR A 304 -0.78 2.61 -26.53
CA THR A 304 -0.76 2.62 -25.06
C THR A 304 -1.71 3.65 -24.44
N HIS A 305 -1.86 4.83 -25.04
CA HIS A 305 -2.68 5.90 -24.47
C HIS A 305 -4.14 5.50 -24.24
N PRO A 306 -4.84 4.82 -25.18
CA PRO A 306 -6.22 4.41 -24.95
C PRO A 306 -6.40 3.56 -23.69
N ALA A 307 -5.44 2.66 -23.40
CA ALA A 307 -5.49 1.83 -22.20
C ALA A 307 -5.31 2.68 -20.92
N LEU A 308 -4.35 3.60 -20.94
CA LEU A 308 -4.05 4.53 -19.84
C LEU A 308 -5.18 5.55 -19.56
N GLU A 309 -5.99 5.88 -20.56
CA GLU A 309 -7.13 6.81 -20.47
C GLU A 309 -8.45 6.15 -20.05
N GLN A 310 -8.57 4.83 -20.21
CA GLN A 310 -9.84 4.12 -20.04
C GLN A 310 -9.87 3.26 -18.77
N ASP A 311 -8.71 2.80 -18.29
CA ASP A 311 -8.64 1.89 -17.15
C ASP A 311 -7.73 2.43 -16.04
N ARG A 312 -8.34 2.79 -14.91
CA ARG A 312 -7.62 3.30 -13.73
C ARG A 312 -6.68 2.28 -13.08
N ARG A 313 -6.84 1.00 -13.40
CA ARG A 313 -5.96 -0.06 -12.91
C ARG A 313 -4.60 0.01 -13.59
N ILE A 314 -4.53 0.57 -14.80
CA ILE A 314 -3.30 0.72 -15.57
C ILE A 314 -2.63 2.04 -15.15
N ILE A 315 -1.57 1.91 -14.35
CA ILE A 315 -0.78 3.04 -13.84
C ILE A 315 0.42 3.36 -14.74
N GLY A 316 0.81 2.43 -15.60
CA GLY A 316 1.85 2.60 -16.60
C GLY A 316 1.68 1.67 -17.78
N ALA A 317 2.15 2.09 -18.94
CA ALA A 317 2.12 1.28 -20.15
C ALA A 317 3.21 1.73 -21.12
N GLY A 318 3.73 0.79 -21.90
CA GLY A 318 4.79 1.14 -22.83
C GLY A 318 5.20 0.02 -23.77
N LEU A 319 5.96 0.42 -24.79
CA LEU A 319 6.68 -0.47 -25.69
C LEU A 319 8.16 -0.16 -25.56
N ILE A 320 8.96 -1.15 -25.22
CA ILE A 320 10.41 -0.98 -25.05
C ILE A 320 11.11 -1.82 -26.12
N PRO A 321 11.75 -1.19 -27.11
CA PRO A 321 12.47 -1.88 -28.16
C PRO A 321 13.76 -2.49 -27.62
N SER A 322 14.22 -3.59 -28.22
CA SER A 322 15.53 -4.15 -27.91
C SER A 322 16.63 -3.18 -28.36
N PRO A 323 17.81 -3.18 -27.69
CA PRO A 323 18.89 -2.25 -28.03
C PRO A 323 19.37 -2.30 -29.49
N ASP A 324 19.16 -3.43 -30.15
CA ASP A 324 19.49 -3.69 -31.54
C ASP A 324 18.34 -3.40 -32.53
N PHE A 325 17.15 -3.03 -32.05
CA PHE A 325 15.96 -2.83 -32.88
C PHE A 325 15.87 -1.44 -33.52
N LEU A 326 16.22 -0.38 -32.79
CA LEU A 326 16.19 1.01 -33.28
C LEU A 326 17.63 1.51 -33.52
N PRO A 327 18.12 1.52 -34.78
CA PRO A 327 19.52 1.90 -35.06
C PRO A 327 19.88 3.32 -34.64
N ASP A 328 18.89 4.23 -34.62
CA ASP A 328 19.05 5.62 -34.20
C ASP A 328 18.85 5.84 -32.70
N ALA A 329 18.42 4.83 -31.93
CA ALA A 329 18.22 4.92 -30.49
C ALA A 329 18.33 3.57 -29.71
N PRO A 330 19.55 3.02 -29.53
CA PRO A 330 19.81 1.70 -28.91
C PRO A 330 19.42 1.50 -27.45
N TRP A 331 18.87 2.52 -26.77
CA TRP A 331 18.43 2.43 -25.36
C TRP A 331 17.13 3.21 -25.15
N HIS A 332 16.33 3.28 -26.21
CA HIS A 332 15.06 3.98 -26.21
C HIS A 332 14.03 3.25 -25.35
N SER A 333 13.16 4.02 -24.69
CA SER A 333 12.08 3.50 -23.86
C SER A 333 10.84 4.36 -24.07
N CYS A 334 9.81 3.80 -24.72
CA CYS A 334 8.51 4.43 -24.82
C CYS A 334 7.64 3.94 -23.66
N TRP A 335 7.71 4.63 -22.53
CA TRP A 335 6.89 4.31 -21.37
C TRP A 335 6.16 5.55 -20.89
N TRP A 336 4.91 5.38 -20.50
CA TRP A 336 4.07 6.44 -19.96
C TRP A 336 3.44 5.98 -18.65
N THR A 337 3.23 6.93 -17.75
CA THR A 337 2.47 6.73 -16.53
C THR A 337 1.14 7.49 -16.62
N SER A 338 0.11 6.94 -16.00
CA SER A 338 -1.21 7.56 -15.90
C SER A 338 -1.54 7.87 -14.45
N ARG A 339 -1.90 9.11 -14.15
CA ARG A 339 -2.45 9.52 -12.85
C ARG A 339 -3.88 10.00 -13.05
N TRP A 340 -4.79 9.49 -12.24
CA TRP A 340 -6.21 9.82 -12.30
C TRP A 340 -6.56 10.85 -11.24
N ASN A 341 -7.30 11.89 -11.62
CA ASN A 341 -7.82 12.88 -10.67
C ASN A 341 -9.19 12.45 -10.11
N GLN A 342 -9.72 13.21 -9.15
CA GLN A 342 -11.02 12.96 -8.53
C GLN A 342 -12.20 13.02 -9.51
N THR A 343 -12.05 13.64 -10.70
CA THR A 343 -13.09 13.74 -11.73
C THR A 343 -12.99 12.63 -12.80
N ASN A 344 -12.25 11.56 -12.52
CA ASN A 344 -12.00 10.44 -13.43
C ASN A 344 -11.38 10.86 -14.78
N GLN A 345 -10.47 11.82 -14.75
CA GLN A 345 -9.66 12.19 -15.90
C GLN A 345 -8.21 11.74 -15.70
N ALA A 346 -7.69 11.01 -16.67
CA ALA A 346 -6.31 10.56 -16.71
C ALA A 346 -5.38 11.68 -17.20
N THR A 347 -4.29 11.89 -16.47
CA THR A 347 -3.15 12.69 -16.91
C THR A 347 -2.01 11.76 -17.26
N ILE A 348 -1.67 11.68 -18.54
CA ILE A 348 -0.62 10.81 -19.06
C ILE A 348 0.69 11.59 -19.17
N ARG A 349 1.79 11.00 -18.67
CA ARG A 349 3.12 11.60 -18.76
C ARG A 349 4.16 10.58 -19.21
N PRO A 350 5.09 10.93 -20.12
CA PRO A 350 6.17 10.05 -20.49
C PRO A 350 7.15 9.87 -19.33
N LEU A 351 7.56 8.63 -19.06
CA LEU A 351 8.62 8.31 -18.13
C LEU A 351 9.96 8.68 -18.75
N ARG A 352 10.70 9.56 -18.07
CA ARG A 352 12.04 9.99 -18.49
C ARG A 352 13.11 9.25 -17.68
N ILE A 353 13.74 8.27 -18.32
CA ILE A 353 14.93 7.57 -17.82
C ILE A 353 16.15 7.96 -18.65
N SER A 354 17.36 7.74 -18.11
CA SER A 354 18.59 7.98 -18.87
C SER A 354 18.82 6.83 -19.85
N ASP A 355 18.96 7.19 -21.13
CA ASP A 355 19.27 6.31 -22.27
C ASP A 355 20.78 6.17 -22.53
N ASN A 356 21.62 6.81 -21.70
CA ASN A 356 23.07 6.79 -21.84
C ASN A 356 23.67 5.72 -20.91
N PRO A 357 24.24 4.60 -21.42
CA PRO A 357 24.85 3.55 -20.60
C PRO A 357 26.01 4.01 -19.71
N GLN A 358 26.60 5.16 -20.01
CA GLN A 358 27.69 5.75 -19.21
C GLN A 358 27.18 6.63 -18.06
N SER A 359 25.87 6.88 -17.99
CA SER A 359 25.25 7.68 -16.94
C SER A 359 25.13 6.89 -15.64
N ALA A 360 25.40 7.54 -14.50
CA ALA A 360 25.14 6.94 -13.18
C ALA A 360 23.63 6.70 -12.92
N SER A 361 22.77 7.37 -13.68
CA SER A 361 21.31 7.19 -13.64
C SER A 361 20.78 6.31 -14.77
N PHE A 362 21.66 5.58 -15.47
CA PHE A 362 21.28 4.67 -16.54
C PHE A 362 20.38 3.56 -16.01
N TYR A 363 19.24 3.38 -16.65
CA TYR A 363 18.33 2.29 -16.34
C TYR A 363 18.53 1.17 -17.36
N ASN A 364 19.24 0.13 -16.96
CA ASN A 364 19.37 -1.06 -17.78
C ASN A 364 18.09 -1.90 -17.64
N PHE A 365 17.13 -1.70 -18.55
CA PHE A 365 15.91 -2.48 -18.58
C PHE A 365 16.13 -3.95 -19.00
N THR A 366 17.24 -4.27 -19.68
CA THR A 366 17.45 -5.61 -20.25
C THR A 366 17.73 -6.71 -19.20
N VAL A 367 17.96 -6.33 -17.95
CA VAL A 367 18.20 -7.23 -16.82
C VAL A 367 17.01 -7.33 -15.87
N GLN A 368 15.91 -6.66 -16.17
CA GLN A 368 14.71 -6.66 -15.32
C GLN A 368 13.88 -7.91 -15.57
N ASP A 369 13.15 -8.38 -14.55
CA ASP A 369 12.32 -9.59 -14.64
C ASP A 369 11.21 -9.44 -15.69
N TRP A 370 10.56 -8.27 -15.75
CA TRP A 370 9.53 -7.96 -16.76
C TRP A 370 10.08 -7.89 -18.20
N TRP A 371 11.40 -7.84 -18.38
CA TRP A 371 12.05 -7.93 -19.69
C TRP A 371 12.54 -9.34 -20.01
N THR A 372 13.25 -9.95 -19.06
CA THR A 372 13.89 -11.25 -19.24
C THR A 372 12.88 -12.40 -19.21
N GLY A 373 11.85 -12.28 -18.37
CA GLY A 373 10.71 -13.20 -18.28
C GLY A 373 10.07 -13.48 -19.64
N PRO A 374 9.41 -12.49 -20.28
CA PRO A 374 8.75 -12.69 -21.58
C PRO A 374 9.72 -13.11 -22.69
N LYS A 375 10.96 -12.64 -22.67
CA LYS A 375 12.00 -13.04 -23.64
C LYS A 375 12.35 -14.53 -23.55
N ASN A 376 12.35 -15.08 -22.34
CA ASN A 376 12.70 -16.48 -22.09
C ASN A 376 11.50 -17.42 -22.24
N THR A 377 10.32 -16.96 -21.83
CA THR A 377 9.09 -17.76 -21.88
C THR A 377 8.42 -17.72 -23.24
N ASP A 378 8.71 -16.73 -24.11
CA ASP A 378 8.04 -16.55 -25.41
C ASP A 378 6.51 -16.50 -25.27
N GLY A 379 6.04 -15.60 -24.40
CA GLY A 379 4.63 -15.50 -24.04
C GLY A 379 4.35 -14.41 -23.00
N LEU A 380 3.15 -14.44 -22.43
CA LEU A 380 2.79 -13.51 -21.35
C LEU A 380 3.61 -13.82 -20.10
N HIS A 381 4.12 -12.78 -19.46
CA HIS A 381 4.83 -12.88 -18.19
C HIS A 381 4.28 -11.86 -17.19
N ILE A 382 4.09 -12.30 -15.94
CA ILE A 382 3.60 -11.49 -14.83
C ILE A 382 4.73 -11.35 -13.81
N THR A 383 5.23 -10.14 -13.63
CA THR A 383 6.26 -9.80 -12.65
C THR A 383 5.65 -9.08 -11.46
N GLY A 384 6.00 -9.49 -10.25
CA GLY A 384 5.61 -8.82 -9.01
C GLY A 384 4.51 -9.52 -8.20
N PRO A 385 3.88 -8.80 -7.26
CA PRO A 385 4.01 -7.35 -7.06
C PRO A 385 5.40 -6.95 -6.54
N TYR A 386 5.92 -5.81 -7.01
CA TYR A 386 7.19 -5.21 -6.58
C TYR A 386 7.07 -3.69 -6.41
N ILE A 387 8.04 -3.04 -5.75
CA ILE A 387 8.08 -1.58 -5.65
C ILE A 387 8.74 -1.03 -6.90
N ASP A 388 7.98 -0.34 -7.74
CA ASP A 388 8.54 0.34 -8.90
C ASP A 388 9.05 1.73 -8.50
N TYR A 389 10.28 1.78 -7.98
CA TYR A 389 10.92 3.02 -7.55
C TYR A 389 11.28 3.98 -8.72
N ILE A 390 11.06 3.57 -9.98
CA ILE A 390 11.41 4.36 -11.16
C ILE A 390 10.16 5.03 -11.75
N CYS A 391 9.06 4.28 -11.86
CA CYS A 391 7.84 4.76 -12.51
C CYS A 391 6.90 5.48 -11.54
N SER A 392 6.41 4.78 -10.52
CA SER A 392 5.32 5.23 -9.64
C SER A 392 5.70 5.40 -8.17
N ASN A 393 6.81 4.79 -7.73
CA ASN A 393 7.14 4.58 -6.32
C ASN A 393 6.01 3.90 -5.52
N GLU A 394 5.17 3.14 -6.22
CA GLU A 394 4.07 2.37 -5.68
C GLU A 394 4.31 0.89 -5.93
N PHE A 395 3.49 0.06 -5.29
CA PHE A 395 3.47 -1.36 -5.57
C PHE A 395 2.77 -1.66 -6.89
N THR A 396 3.50 -2.31 -7.78
CA THR A 396 3.11 -2.55 -9.16
C THR A 396 3.14 -4.03 -9.49
N LEU A 397 2.20 -4.48 -10.30
CA LEU A 397 2.24 -5.75 -11.00
C LEU A 397 2.42 -5.49 -12.50
N THR A 398 3.49 -6.01 -13.09
CA THR A 398 3.79 -5.77 -14.52
C THR A 398 3.43 -6.98 -15.35
N LEU A 399 2.52 -6.79 -16.30
CA LEU A 399 2.21 -7.76 -17.35
C LEU A 399 3.02 -7.39 -18.58
N SER A 400 3.74 -8.35 -19.14
CA SER A 400 4.66 -8.11 -20.25
C SER A 400 4.57 -9.21 -21.29
N ARG A 401 4.78 -8.84 -22.56
CA ARG A 401 4.75 -9.77 -23.69
C ARG A 401 5.82 -9.38 -24.71
N PRO A 402 6.59 -10.34 -25.26
CA PRO A 402 7.59 -10.02 -26.27
C PRO A 402 6.92 -9.65 -27.59
N PHE A 403 7.58 -8.87 -28.42
CA PHE A 403 7.21 -8.72 -29.83
C PHE A 403 8.42 -8.98 -30.74
N TYR A 404 8.14 -9.45 -31.96
CA TYR A 404 9.14 -9.96 -32.88
C TYR A 404 9.05 -9.29 -34.25
N VAL A 405 10.20 -9.17 -34.92
CA VAL A 405 10.31 -8.79 -36.33
C VAL A 405 11.19 -9.81 -37.03
N ASP A 406 10.71 -10.38 -38.15
CA ASP A 406 11.38 -11.47 -38.87
C ASP A 406 11.85 -12.61 -37.95
N HIS A 407 11.01 -12.99 -36.97
CA HIS A 407 11.30 -14.00 -35.94
C HIS A 407 12.47 -13.66 -34.99
N HIS A 408 13.01 -12.45 -35.03
CA HIS A 408 13.98 -11.94 -34.07
C HIS A 408 13.28 -11.15 -32.99
N PHE A 409 13.70 -11.34 -31.74
CA PHE A 409 13.18 -10.59 -30.60
C PHE A 409 13.47 -9.10 -30.81
N ALA A 410 12.41 -8.29 -30.85
CA ALA A 410 12.48 -6.87 -31.17
C ALA A 410 12.17 -5.96 -29.97
N GLY A 411 11.62 -6.52 -28.88
CA GLY A 411 11.35 -5.78 -27.65
C GLY A 411 10.22 -6.39 -26.83
N VAL A 412 9.72 -5.61 -25.88
CA VAL A 412 8.66 -5.99 -24.94
C VAL A 412 7.57 -4.93 -24.90
N ALA A 413 6.32 -5.36 -25.00
CA ALA A 413 5.14 -4.57 -24.66
C ALA A 413 4.78 -4.82 -23.19
N GLY A 414 4.43 -3.77 -22.45
CA GLY A 414 4.18 -3.88 -21.02
C GLY A 414 3.03 -3.00 -20.49
N LEU A 415 2.41 -3.49 -19.43
CA LEU A 415 1.39 -2.83 -18.62
C LEU A 415 1.78 -2.93 -17.15
N ASP A 416 1.84 -1.79 -16.47
CA ASP A 416 1.92 -1.71 -15.02
C ASP A 416 0.51 -1.55 -14.46
N LEU A 417 0.11 -2.51 -13.62
CA LEU A 417 -1.15 -2.51 -12.90
C LEU A 417 -0.94 -2.13 -11.45
N SER A 418 -1.86 -1.34 -10.89
CA SER A 418 -1.89 -1.02 -9.46
C SER A 418 -2.11 -2.31 -8.64
N ALA A 419 -1.07 -2.75 -7.92
CA ALA A 419 -1.16 -3.95 -7.09
C ALA A 419 -2.21 -3.78 -5.98
N ALA A 420 -2.33 -2.57 -5.44
CA ALA A 420 -3.35 -2.18 -4.47
C ALA A 420 -4.78 -2.39 -4.99
N THR A 421 -5.06 -1.89 -6.21
CA THR A 421 -6.40 -2.00 -6.81
C THR A 421 -6.73 -3.46 -7.14
N LEU A 422 -5.76 -4.20 -7.70
CA LEU A 422 -5.93 -5.62 -8.00
C LEU A 422 -6.11 -6.46 -6.73
N GLU A 423 -5.34 -6.18 -5.67
CA GLU A 423 -5.49 -6.86 -4.38
C GLU A 423 -6.92 -6.70 -3.88
N HIS A 424 -7.46 -5.48 -3.92
CA HIS A 424 -8.82 -5.21 -3.49
C HIS A 424 -9.86 -5.99 -4.31
N GLU A 425 -9.82 -5.88 -5.64
CA GLU A 425 -10.78 -6.55 -6.54
C GLU A 425 -10.72 -8.08 -6.45
N VAL A 426 -9.52 -8.65 -6.34
CA VAL A 426 -9.35 -10.10 -6.19
C VAL A 426 -9.80 -10.57 -4.81
N CYS A 427 -9.45 -9.85 -3.74
CA CYS A 427 -9.89 -10.18 -2.38
C CYS A 427 -11.42 -10.18 -2.27
N GLU A 428 -12.14 -9.25 -2.91
CA GLU A 428 -13.61 -9.28 -2.96
C GLU A 428 -14.15 -10.60 -3.56
N GLN A 429 -13.49 -11.16 -4.58
CA GLN A 429 -13.89 -12.46 -5.12
C GLN A 429 -13.53 -13.62 -4.18
N LEU A 430 -12.35 -13.58 -3.57
CA LEU A 430 -11.90 -14.62 -2.63
C LEU A 430 -12.78 -14.67 -1.36
N LEU A 431 -13.26 -13.54 -0.86
CA LEU A 431 -14.14 -13.44 0.32
C LEU A 431 -15.54 -14.04 0.10
N ARG A 432 -15.94 -14.32 -1.15
CA ARG A 432 -17.20 -15.02 -1.47
C ARG A 432 -17.11 -16.53 -1.26
N LEU A 433 -15.92 -17.06 -0.96
CA LEU A 433 -15.67 -18.46 -0.66
C LEU A 433 -15.93 -18.75 0.82
N ASP A 434 -16.26 -20.01 1.13
CA ASP A 434 -16.53 -20.47 2.51
C ASP A 434 -15.24 -20.66 3.35
N ARG A 435 -14.07 -20.52 2.72
CA ARG A 435 -12.76 -20.72 3.34
C ARG A 435 -11.75 -19.70 2.83
N PRO A 436 -10.70 -19.40 3.62
CA PRO A 436 -9.61 -18.57 3.17
C PRO A 436 -8.99 -19.11 1.88
N ALA A 437 -8.56 -18.19 1.02
CA ALA A 437 -7.93 -18.50 -0.24
C ALA A 437 -6.85 -17.46 -0.56
N ALA A 438 -5.88 -17.83 -1.39
CA ALA A 438 -4.84 -16.93 -1.87
C ALA A 438 -4.63 -17.11 -3.37
N LEU A 439 -4.52 -16.00 -4.10
CA LEU A 439 -4.12 -16.00 -5.50
C LEU A 439 -2.61 -15.79 -5.57
N ILE A 440 -1.91 -16.66 -6.28
CA ILE A 440 -0.47 -16.56 -6.50
C ILE A 440 -0.14 -16.53 -8.00
N SER A 441 0.96 -15.86 -8.34
CA SER A 441 1.56 -15.93 -9.67
C SER A 441 2.33 -17.25 -9.86
N HIS A 442 2.75 -17.51 -11.10
CA HIS A 442 3.61 -18.66 -11.42
C HIS A 442 4.98 -18.60 -10.70
N GLU A 443 5.44 -17.40 -10.33
CA GLU A 443 6.65 -17.18 -9.52
C GLU A 443 6.41 -17.37 -8.02
N GLN A 444 5.25 -17.90 -7.64
CA GLN A 444 4.86 -18.16 -6.26
C GLN A 444 4.77 -16.88 -5.39
N ARG A 445 4.53 -15.72 -6.02
CA ARG A 445 4.22 -14.48 -5.29
C ARG A 445 2.74 -14.38 -5.03
N VAL A 446 2.35 -14.02 -3.81
CA VAL A 446 0.94 -13.74 -3.47
C VAL A 446 0.51 -12.43 -4.12
N LEU A 447 -0.54 -12.47 -4.93
CA LEU A 447 -1.16 -11.31 -5.56
C LEU A 447 -2.30 -10.74 -4.70
N ALA A 448 -3.04 -11.61 -4.03
CA ALA A 448 -4.14 -11.27 -3.12
C ALA A 448 -4.43 -12.46 -2.20
N SER A 449 -4.93 -12.23 -0.99
CA SER A 449 -5.17 -13.32 -0.04
C SER A 449 -6.17 -12.92 1.05
N THR A 450 -7.03 -13.87 1.42
CA THR A 450 -7.88 -13.81 2.61
C THR A 450 -7.34 -14.66 3.77
N ASN A 451 -6.15 -15.24 3.60
CA ASN A 451 -5.41 -15.93 4.65
C ASN A 451 -4.40 -14.96 5.29
N THR A 452 -4.56 -14.70 6.59
CA THR A 452 -3.73 -13.74 7.35
C THR A 452 -2.26 -14.16 7.50
N SER A 453 -1.93 -15.42 7.23
CA SER A 453 -0.56 -15.94 7.25
C SER A 453 0.17 -15.74 5.92
N LEU A 454 -0.52 -15.32 4.86
CA LEU A 454 0.02 -15.10 3.52
C LEU A 454 -0.51 -13.77 3.00
N LEU A 455 0.31 -12.72 3.05
CA LEU A 455 -0.09 -11.37 2.61
C LEU A 455 0.38 -11.11 1.18
N CYS A 456 -0.23 -10.11 0.54
CA CYS A 456 0.20 -9.66 -0.78
C CYS A 456 1.73 -9.38 -0.81
N GLY A 457 2.39 -9.88 -1.86
CA GLY A 457 3.85 -9.83 -2.04
C GLY A 457 4.65 -10.87 -1.27
N ASP A 458 4.06 -11.74 -0.45
CA ASP A 458 4.79 -12.87 0.16
C ASP A 458 5.26 -13.87 -0.90
N LEU A 459 6.42 -14.49 -0.66
CA LEU A 459 6.90 -15.64 -1.44
C LEU A 459 6.36 -16.94 -0.84
N VAL A 460 5.71 -17.74 -1.66
CA VAL A 460 5.28 -19.09 -1.31
C VAL A 460 6.36 -20.08 -1.74
N ALA A 461 7.47 -20.12 -0.99
CA ALA A 461 8.66 -20.89 -1.37
C ALA A 461 8.43 -22.41 -1.56
N ASP A 462 7.46 -22.99 -0.85
CA ASP A 462 7.04 -24.38 -1.02
C ASP A 462 5.52 -24.48 -0.86
N LEU A 463 4.84 -24.82 -1.94
CA LEU A 463 3.38 -25.01 -1.97
C LEU A 463 2.93 -26.06 -0.95
N ASN A 464 3.74 -27.08 -0.66
CA ASN A 464 3.37 -28.14 0.29
C ASN A 464 3.36 -27.65 1.74
N ASN A 465 4.11 -26.59 2.06
CA ASN A 465 4.18 -26.00 3.40
C ASN A 465 3.12 -24.92 3.64
N THR A 466 2.27 -24.63 2.65
CA THR A 466 1.21 -23.63 2.79
C THR A 466 0.02 -24.13 3.62
N HIS A 467 -0.09 -25.44 3.86
CA HIS A 467 -1.30 -26.08 4.40
C HIS A 467 -2.54 -25.94 3.49
N ALA A 468 -2.38 -25.54 2.23
CA ALA A 468 -3.48 -25.51 1.27
C ALA A 468 -4.04 -26.93 1.05
N LYS A 469 -5.36 -27.07 1.13
CA LYS A 469 -6.10 -28.32 0.91
C LYS A 469 -6.38 -28.59 -0.56
N ALA A 470 -6.41 -27.55 -1.38
CA ALA A 470 -6.59 -27.66 -2.82
C ALA A 470 -5.88 -26.53 -3.57
N THR A 471 -5.55 -26.82 -4.83
CA THR A 471 -4.93 -25.89 -5.77
C THR A 471 -5.78 -25.87 -7.03
N ILE A 472 -6.18 -24.69 -7.48
CA ILE A 472 -7.02 -24.49 -8.66
C ILE A 472 -6.23 -23.64 -9.66
N ASP A 473 -6.10 -24.15 -10.87
CA ASP A 473 -5.52 -23.42 -12.00
C ASP A 473 -6.60 -22.48 -12.58
N CYS A 474 -6.32 -21.18 -12.61
CA CYS A 474 -7.23 -20.18 -13.17
C CYS A 474 -7.24 -20.14 -14.69
N GLY A 475 -6.53 -21.07 -15.36
CA GLY A 475 -6.45 -21.16 -16.80
C GLY A 475 -5.38 -20.25 -17.38
N ALA A 476 -4.85 -20.65 -18.54
CA ALA A 476 -3.86 -19.88 -19.27
C ALA A 476 -4.46 -18.60 -19.84
N LEU A 477 -3.84 -17.46 -19.56
CA LEU A 477 -4.25 -16.15 -20.07
C LEU A 477 -4.00 -16.07 -21.58
N ALA A 478 -4.95 -15.48 -22.31
CA ALA A 478 -4.96 -15.52 -23.76
C ALA A 478 -4.17 -14.37 -24.41
N PRO A 479 -3.60 -14.62 -25.60
CA PRO A 479 -3.38 -15.93 -26.21
C PRO A 479 -2.12 -16.60 -25.68
N SER A 480 -2.27 -17.90 -25.40
CA SER A 480 -1.16 -18.77 -25.03
C SER A 480 -0.46 -19.28 -26.29
N ASN A 481 0.85 -19.11 -26.38
CA ASN A 481 1.63 -19.68 -27.48
C ASN A 481 1.64 -21.22 -27.34
N ALA A 482 1.30 -21.95 -28.40
CA ALA A 482 1.15 -23.42 -28.34
C ALA A 482 2.43 -24.19 -27.94
N THR A 483 3.59 -23.51 -27.99
CA THR A 483 4.92 -24.01 -27.65
C THR A 483 5.29 -23.84 -26.17
N THR A 484 4.59 -22.98 -25.42
CA THR A 484 4.88 -22.73 -24.00
C THR A 484 4.15 -23.71 -23.09
N SER A 485 4.76 -24.07 -21.97
CA SER A 485 4.06 -24.85 -20.95
C SER A 485 2.92 -23.99 -20.41
N LYS A 486 1.66 -24.38 -20.65
CA LYS A 486 0.43 -23.72 -20.17
C LYS A 486 0.46 -23.25 -18.71
N LYS A 487 1.35 -23.81 -17.88
CA LYS A 487 1.57 -23.46 -16.48
C LYS A 487 2.29 -22.12 -16.22
N GLN A 488 2.99 -21.55 -17.20
CA GLN A 488 3.74 -20.28 -17.00
C GLN A 488 2.86 -19.04 -17.17
N GLU A 489 1.73 -19.19 -17.85
CA GLU A 489 0.78 -18.10 -18.15
C GLU A 489 -0.51 -18.21 -17.30
N SER A 490 -0.50 -19.10 -16.30
CA SER A 490 -1.64 -19.37 -15.42
C SER A 490 -1.43 -18.76 -14.03
N LEU A 491 -2.51 -18.21 -13.48
CA LEU A 491 -2.61 -17.87 -12.07
C LEU A 491 -3.07 -19.10 -11.28
N ILE A 492 -2.64 -19.21 -10.03
CA ILE A 492 -2.98 -20.35 -9.18
C ILE A 492 -3.71 -19.85 -7.94
N MET A 493 -4.87 -20.43 -7.65
CA MET A 493 -5.62 -20.18 -6.43
C MET A 493 -5.40 -21.33 -5.42
N LEU A 494 -4.91 -20.98 -4.23
CA LEU A 494 -4.73 -21.86 -3.09
C LEU A 494 -5.95 -21.78 -2.17
N MET A 495 -6.46 -22.93 -1.74
CA MET A 495 -7.62 -23.05 -0.84
C MET A 495 -7.20 -23.66 0.49
N PHE A 496 -7.55 -23.04 1.63
CA PHE A 496 -7.07 -23.46 2.96
C PHE A 496 -8.08 -24.26 3.81
#